data_AF-A0A0C5VP72-F1
#
_entry.id   AF-A0A0C5VP72-F1
#
_cell.length_a   1.000
_cell.length_b   1.000
_cell.length_c   1.000
_cell.angle_alpha   90.00
_cell.angle_beta   90.00
_cell.angle_gamma   90.00
#
_symmetry.space_group_name_H-M   'P 1'
#
loop_
_entity.id
_entity.type
_entity.pdbx_description
1 polymer ?
#
loop_
_entity_poly.entity_id
_entity_poly.type
_entity_poly.pdbx_seq_one_letter_code
_entity_poly.pdbx_strand_id
1 'polypeptide(L)'
;MNTRHKYRLIHIAIAILLVLYWAQHWWGKTLPENADTTQWLIAGLFIMIVKTILLLIFVVWLFRPSIKAISYLDFALIFYFLVSLMSLLSTHSLFALAQLVLISYALWHCVKVGRVAKKAFKARQKSTQP
;
A
#
# COMPACT_ATOMS: atom_id res chain seq x y z
N MET A 1 8.45 -13.10 -17.49
CA MET A 1 7.52 -12.93 -16.35
C MET A 1 6.30 -12.09 -16.77
N ASN A 2 5.11 -12.69 -16.77
CA ASN A 2 3.87 -12.11 -17.30
C ASN A 2 3.37 -10.92 -16.45
N THR A 3 2.80 -9.87 -17.05
CA THR A 3 2.35 -8.65 -16.36
C THR A 3 1.34 -8.96 -15.25
N ARG A 4 0.46 -9.95 -15.46
CA ARG A 4 -0.50 -10.44 -14.44
C ARG A 4 0.19 -10.94 -13.17
N HIS A 5 1.36 -11.57 -13.29
CA HIS A 5 2.11 -12.05 -12.13
C HIS A 5 2.66 -10.88 -11.30
N LYS A 6 3.12 -9.80 -11.95
CA LYS A 6 3.55 -8.56 -11.27
C LYS A 6 2.40 -7.89 -10.51
N TYR A 7 1.22 -7.84 -11.11
CA TYR A 7 0.02 -7.34 -10.41
C TYR A 7 -0.28 -8.18 -9.17
N ARG A 8 -0.26 -9.51 -9.26
CA ARG A 8 -0.49 -10.38 -8.08
C ARG A 8 0.52 -10.12 -6.96
N LEU A 9 1.80 -9.95 -7.29
CA LEU A 9 2.82 -9.62 -6.28
C LEU A 9 2.55 -8.28 -5.60
N ILE A 10 2.10 -7.27 -6.34
CA ILE A 10 1.69 -5.97 -5.78
C ILE A 10 0.48 -6.14 -4.83
N HIS A 11 -0.54 -6.92 -5.21
CA HIS A 11 -1.68 -7.19 -4.33
C HIS A 11 -1.27 -7.85 -3.03
N ILE A 12 -0.43 -8.90 -3.11
CA ILE A 12 0.05 -9.62 -1.93
C ILE A 12 0.84 -8.67 -1.03
N ALA A 13 1.72 -7.84 -1.60
CA ALA A 13 2.47 -6.86 -0.84
C ALA A 13 1.56 -5.86 -0.11
N ILE A 14 0.53 -5.34 -0.78
CA ILE A 14 -0.44 -4.41 -0.17
C ILE A 14 -1.28 -5.10 0.92
N ALA A 15 -1.70 -6.34 0.70
CA ALA A 15 -2.45 -7.11 1.69
C ALA A 15 -1.62 -7.34 2.96
N ILE A 16 -0.35 -7.72 2.81
CA ILE A 16 0.59 -7.88 3.93
C ILE A 16 0.83 -6.52 4.63
N LEU A 17 0.98 -5.43 3.86
CA LEU A 17 1.09 -4.07 4.39
C LEU A 17 -0.10 -3.69 5.25
N LEU A 18 -1.32 -4.05 4.82
CA LEU A 18 -2.53 -3.81 5.58
C LEU A 18 -2.46 -4.52 6.94
N VAL A 19 -2.15 -5.82 6.92
CA VAL A 19 -2.00 -6.62 8.14
C VAL A 19 -0.94 -6.03 9.06
N LEU A 20 0.20 -5.56 8.53
CA LEU A 20 1.25 -4.94 9.34
C LEU A 20 0.82 -3.61 9.97
N TYR A 21 0.04 -2.78 9.27
CA TYR A 21 -0.49 -1.55 9.87
C TYR A 21 -1.45 -1.85 11.01
N TRP A 22 -2.30 -2.87 10.85
CA TRP A 22 -3.21 -3.33 11.89
C TRP A 22 -2.45 -3.93 13.07
N ALA A 23 -1.49 -4.82 12.82
CA ALA A 23 -0.63 -5.37 13.85
C ALA A 23 0.08 -4.26 14.63
N GLN A 24 0.73 -3.32 13.94
CA GLN A 24 1.44 -2.22 14.60
C GLN A 24 0.52 -1.34 15.46
N HIS A 25 -0.72 -1.09 15.05
CA HIS A 25 -1.64 -0.25 15.81
C HIS A 25 -2.07 -0.88 17.13
N TRP A 26 -2.33 -2.19 17.13
CA TRP A 26 -2.79 -2.91 18.32
C TRP A 26 -1.62 -3.47 19.15
N TRP A 27 -0.43 -3.55 18.58
CA TRP A 27 0.76 -4.05 19.27
C TRP A 27 1.10 -3.18 20.48
N GLY A 28 0.99 -3.78 21.67
CA GLY A 28 1.29 -3.10 22.93
C GLY A 28 0.25 -2.08 23.38
N LYS A 29 -0.90 -1.96 22.70
CA LYS A 29 -2.02 -1.15 23.22
C LYS A 29 -2.82 -1.95 24.23
N THR A 30 -2.92 -1.42 25.44
CA THR A 30 -3.83 -1.92 26.47
C THR A 30 -5.10 -1.09 26.50
N LEU A 31 -6.19 -1.70 26.98
CA LEU A 31 -7.41 -0.97 27.32
C LEU A 31 -7.08 -0.01 28.49
N PRO A 32 -7.34 1.29 28.37
CA PRO A 32 -7.17 2.22 29.49
C PRO A 32 -8.10 1.84 30.64
N GLU A 33 -7.61 1.90 31.89
CA GLU A 33 -8.36 1.46 33.08
C GLU A 33 -9.74 2.10 33.25
N ASN A 34 -9.92 3.32 32.75
CA ASN A 34 -11.17 4.09 32.87
C ASN A 34 -11.94 4.23 31.55
N ALA A 35 -11.55 3.52 30.49
CA ALA A 35 -12.20 3.63 29.18
C ALA A 35 -13.26 2.55 28.99
N ASP A 36 -14.41 2.93 28.45
CA ASP A 36 -15.39 1.98 27.94
C ASP A 36 -14.76 1.13 26.83
N THR A 37 -14.76 -0.19 27.01
CA THR A 37 -14.18 -1.15 26.07
C THR A 37 -14.72 -0.98 24.66
N THR A 38 -16.03 -0.75 24.53
CA THR A 38 -16.70 -0.58 23.24
C THR A 38 -16.22 0.68 22.55
N GLN A 39 -16.12 1.79 23.27
CA GLN A 39 -15.65 3.06 22.70
C GLN A 39 -14.17 3.00 22.29
N TRP A 40 -13.32 2.37 23.10
CA TRP A 40 -11.90 2.17 22.75
C TRP A 40 -11.74 1.31 21.49
N LEU A 41 -12.51 0.23 21.37
CA LEU A 41 -12.48 -0.67 20.22
C LEU A 41 -12.99 0.05 18.96
N ILE A 42 -14.12 0.77 19.04
CA ILE A 42 -14.66 1.54 17.92
C ILE A 42 -13.69 2.63 17.48
N ALA A 43 -13.10 3.37 18.42
CA ALA A 43 -12.12 4.40 18.10
C ALA A 43 -10.88 3.82 17.42
N GLY A 44 -10.37 2.69 17.91
CA GLY A 44 -9.24 1.99 17.29
C GLY A 44 -9.56 1.49 15.88
N LEU A 45 -10.73 0.87 15.69
CA LEU A 45 -11.21 0.45 14.37
C LEU A 45 -11.37 1.63 13.41
N PHE A 46 -11.95 2.74 13.88
CA PHE A 46 -12.13 3.94 13.07
C PHE A 46 -10.79 4.53 12.62
N ILE A 47 -9.84 4.70 13.54
CA ILE A 47 -8.48 5.19 13.23
C ILE A 47 -7.81 4.26 12.20
N MET A 48 -7.97 2.95 12.36
CA MET A 48 -7.39 1.99 11.45
C MET A 48 -8.01 1.98 10.06
N ILE A 49 -9.33 2.12 9.97
CA ILE A 49 -10.03 2.29 8.70
C ILE A 49 -9.52 3.55 8.03
N VAL A 50 -9.52 4.70 8.70
CA VAL A 50 -9.03 5.98 8.13
C VAL A 50 -7.59 5.85 7.65
N LYS A 51 -6.71 5.22 8.43
CA LYS A 51 -5.29 5.03 8.08
C LYS A 51 -5.10 4.10 6.87
N THR A 52 -5.96 3.09 6.70
CA THR A 52 -5.82 2.05 5.68
C THR A 52 -6.81 2.15 4.52
N ILE A 53 -7.70 3.15 4.51
CA ILE A 53 -8.79 3.26 3.52
C ILE A 53 -8.27 3.35 2.08
N LEU A 54 -7.19 4.09 1.84
CA LEU A 54 -6.59 4.17 0.51
C LEU A 54 -6.06 2.80 0.08
N LEU A 55 -5.34 2.09 0.94
CA LEU A 55 -4.87 0.73 0.65
C LEU A 55 -6.02 -0.24 0.40
N LEU A 56 -7.11 -0.17 1.20
CA LEU A 56 -8.32 -0.98 1.01
C LEU A 56 -8.96 -0.74 -0.36
N ILE A 57 -9.11 0.52 -0.78
CA ILE A 57 -9.62 0.86 -2.10
C ILE A 57 -8.71 0.25 -3.17
N PHE A 58 -7.39 0.32 -3.02
CA PHE A 58 -6.45 -0.27 -3.97
C PHE A 58 -6.52 -1.80 -4.03
N VAL A 59 -6.71 -2.50 -2.90
CA VAL A 59 -6.90 -3.96 -2.88
C VAL A 59 -8.09 -4.35 -3.75
N VAL A 60 -9.20 -3.61 -3.68
CA VAL A 60 -10.39 -3.85 -4.51
C VAL A 60 -10.17 -3.41 -5.96
N TRP A 61 -9.52 -2.26 -6.19
CA TRP A 61 -9.28 -1.72 -7.53
C TRP A 61 -8.28 -2.51 -8.36
N LEU A 62 -7.30 -3.15 -7.73
CA LEU A 62 -6.26 -3.90 -8.44
C LEU A 62 -6.78 -5.18 -9.13
N PHE A 63 -7.99 -5.66 -8.79
CA PHE A 63 -8.70 -6.70 -9.55
C PHE A 63 -9.02 -6.28 -11.00
N ARG A 64 -9.01 -4.98 -11.29
CA ARG A 64 -9.10 -4.42 -12.65
C ARG A 64 -7.77 -3.73 -13.01
N PRO A 65 -6.77 -4.46 -13.55
CA PRO A 65 -5.45 -3.91 -13.81
C PRO A 65 -5.51 -2.79 -14.87
N SER A 66 -5.43 -1.55 -14.38
CA SER A 66 -5.41 -0.33 -15.17
C SER A 66 -4.11 0.43 -14.91
N ILE A 67 -3.52 1.00 -15.96
CA ILE A 67 -2.32 1.83 -15.85
C ILE A 67 -2.58 3.04 -14.95
N LYS A 68 -3.80 3.61 -15.00
CA LYS A 68 -4.19 4.71 -14.11
C LYS A 68 -4.19 4.25 -12.65
N ALA A 69 -4.74 3.06 -12.37
CA ALA A 69 -4.76 2.50 -11.01
C ALA A 69 -3.34 2.29 -10.45
N ILE A 70 -2.39 1.84 -11.28
CA ILE A 70 -0.97 1.76 -10.87
C ILE A 70 -0.42 3.13 -10.55
N SER A 71 -0.68 4.15 -11.37
CA SER A 71 -0.15 5.49 -11.13
C SER A 71 -0.67 6.08 -9.82
N TYR A 72 -1.95 5.89 -9.50
CA TYR A 72 -2.51 6.33 -8.22
C TYR A 72 -1.94 5.51 -7.05
N LEU A 73 -1.72 4.21 -7.25
CA LEU A 73 -1.12 3.35 -6.24
C LEU A 73 0.33 3.78 -5.95
N ASP A 74 1.11 4.10 -6.98
CA ASP A 74 2.50 4.57 -6.85
C ASP A 74 2.56 5.83 -5.97
N PHE A 75 1.67 6.78 -6.23
CA PHE A 75 1.53 8.00 -5.41
C PHE A 75 1.13 7.68 -3.97
N ALA A 76 0.14 6.81 -3.76
CA ALA A 76 -0.28 6.40 -2.41
C ALA A 76 0.86 5.70 -1.66
N LEU A 77 1.59 4.79 -2.32
CA LEU A 77 2.72 4.09 -1.73
C LEU A 77 3.84 5.03 -1.30
N ILE A 78 4.11 6.12 -2.03
CA ILE A 78 5.07 7.15 -1.61
C ILE A 78 4.61 7.82 -0.31
N PHE A 79 3.32 8.17 -0.20
CA PHE A 79 2.79 8.74 1.04
C PHE A 79 2.93 7.77 2.21
N TYR A 80 2.56 6.51 2.01
CA TYR A 80 2.74 5.46 3.03
C TYR A 80 4.21 5.23 3.39
N PHE A 81 5.13 5.35 2.42
CA PHE A 81 6.56 5.27 2.65
C PHE A 81 7.01 6.37 3.61
N LEU A 82 6.61 7.61 3.38
CA LEU A 82 6.94 8.74 4.25
C LEU A 82 6.36 8.54 5.66
N VAL A 83 5.11 8.08 5.78
CA VAL A 83 4.48 7.80 7.07
C VAL A 83 5.23 6.69 7.83
N SER A 84 5.56 5.59 7.17
CA SER A 84 6.33 4.50 7.78
C SER A 84 7.77 4.91 8.09
N LEU A 85 8.37 5.80 7.31
CA LEU A 85 9.70 6.35 7.57
C LEU A 85 9.68 7.22 8.83
N MET A 86 8.74 8.14 8.93
CA MET A 86 8.57 8.96 10.14
C MET A 86 8.28 8.09 11.37
N SER A 87 7.46 7.05 11.22
CA SER A 87 7.20 6.10 12.30
C SER A 87 8.47 5.36 12.72
N LEU A 88 9.30 4.90 11.77
CA LEU A 88 10.56 4.22 12.07
C LEU A 88 11.55 5.16 12.79
N LEU A 89 11.65 6.41 12.34
CA LEU A 89 12.53 7.41 12.94
C LEU A 89 12.09 7.78 14.36
N SER A 90 10.78 7.83 14.62
CA SER A 90 10.23 8.18 15.93
C SER A 90 10.23 7.03 16.94
N THR A 91 9.97 5.80 16.48
CA THR A 91 9.67 4.67 17.40
C THR A 91 10.60 3.48 17.26
N HIS A 92 11.53 3.50 16.29
CA HIS A 92 12.44 2.40 15.97
C HIS A 92 11.74 1.03 15.83
N SER A 93 10.49 1.05 15.37
CA SER A 93 9.63 -0.12 15.30
C SER A 93 10.04 -1.07 14.16
N LEU A 94 10.21 -2.35 14.49
CA LEU A 94 10.41 -3.42 13.49
C LEU A 94 9.26 -3.51 12.48
N PHE A 95 8.03 -3.19 12.90
CA PHE A 95 6.87 -3.14 12.01
C PHE A 95 7.00 -2.02 10.98
N ALA A 96 7.49 -0.84 11.39
CA ALA A 96 7.71 0.27 10.48
C ALA A 96 8.82 -0.05 9.46
N LEU A 97 9.88 -0.76 9.87
CA LEU A 97 10.91 -1.23 8.95
C LEU A 97 10.35 -2.25 7.95
N ALA A 98 9.57 -3.24 8.41
CA ALA A 98 8.93 -4.21 7.53
C ALA A 98 7.98 -3.55 6.52
N GLN A 99 7.22 -2.54 6.96
CA GLN A 99 6.38 -1.73 6.06
C GLN A 99 7.21 -1.01 5.00
N LEU A 100 8.32 -0.36 5.36
CA LEU A 100 9.20 0.31 4.39
C LEU A 100 9.74 -0.65 3.32
N VAL A 101 10.17 -1.84 3.73
CA VAL A 101 10.66 -2.87 2.80
C VAL A 101 9.56 -3.31 1.84
N LEU A 102 8.35 -3.58 2.36
CA LEU A 102 7.20 -3.97 1.53
C LEU A 102 6.74 -2.85 0.59
N ILE A 103 6.74 -1.60 1.04
CA ILE A 103 6.39 -0.44 0.21
C ILE A 103 7.42 -0.27 -0.90
N SER A 104 8.70 -0.37 -0.58
CA SER A 104 9.79 -0.30 -1.56
C SER A 104 9.70 -1.42 -2.60
N TYR A 105 9.36 -2.64 -2.14
CA TYR A 105 9.13 -3.78 -3.01
C TYR A 105 7.92 -3.56 -3.94
N ALA A 106 6.82 -3.03 -3.42
CA ALA A 106 5.63 -2.71 -4.21
C ALA A 106 5.92 -1.61 -5.25
N LEU A 107 6.58 -0.52 -4.85
CA LEU A 107 7.01 0.58 -5.73
C LEU A 107 7.89 0.06 -6.88
N TRP A 108 8.85 -0.81 -6.58
CA TRP A 108 9.70 -1.42 -7.60
C TRP A 108 8.91 -2.15 -8.69
N HIS A 109 7.87 -2.90 -8.29
CA HIS A 109 6.98 -3.56 -9.24
C HIS A 109 6.08 -2.58 -9.99
N CYS A 110 5.54 -1.56 -9.33
CA CYS A 110 4.76 -0.49 -9.96
C CYS A 110 5.56 0.19 -11.08
N VAL A 111 6.81 0.60 -10.81
CA VAL A 111 7.71 1.21 -11.81
C VAL A 111 7.96 0.25 -12.98
N LYS A 112 8.21 -1.04 -12.71
CA LYS A 112 8.42 -2.04 -13.76
C LYS A 112 7.18 -2.20 -14.66
N VAL A 113 5.97 -2.16 -14.11
CA VAL A 113 4.75 -2.24 -14.92
C VAL A 113 4.54 -0.94 -15.70
N GLY A 114 4.75 0.22 -15.09
CA GLY A 114 4.68 1.52 -15.75
C GLY A 114 5.62 1.65 -16.95
N ARG A 115 6.86 1.15 -16.84
CA ARG A 115 7.83 1.11 -17.95
C ARG A 115 7.34 0.25 -19.12
N VAL A 116 6.75 -0.91 -18.84
CA VAL A 116 6.20 -1.81 -19.88
C VAL A 116 5.02 -1.15 -20.58
N ALA A 117 4.12 -0.53 -19.82
CA ALA A 117 2.98 0.20 -20.36
C ALA A 117 3.42 1.37 -21.26
N LYS A 118 4.42 2.16 -20.83
CA LYS A 118 4.97 3.27 -21.61
C LYS A 118 5.60 2.81 -22.93
N LYS A 119 6.32 1.67 -22.92
CA LYS A 119 6.86 1.06 -24.15
C LYS A 119 5.75 0.62 -25.10
N ALA A 120 4.71 -0.05 -24.59
CA ALA A 120 3.57 -0.48 -25.40
C ALA A 120 2.81 0.72 -26.01
N PHE A 121 2.64 1.81 -25.26
CA PHE A 121 2.00 3.04 -25.75
C PHE A 121 2.82 3.71 -26.86
N LYS A 122 4.14 3.85 -26.67
CA LYS A 122 5.04 4.39 -27.72
C LYS A 122 5.07 3.53 -28.98
N ALA A 123 5.04 2.20 -28.84
CA ALA A 123 4.99 1.29 -29.97
C ALA A 123 3.69 1.46 -30.76
N ARG A 124 2.54 1.62 -30.07
CA ARG A 124 1.26 1.90 -30.72
C ARG A 124 1.27 3.24 -31.44
N GLN A 125 1.77 4.31 -30.82
CA GLN A 125 1.88 5.61 -31.49
C GLN A 125 2.73 5.57 -32.76
N LYS A 126 3.85 4.83 -32.76
CA LYS A 126 4.68 4.65 -33.96
C LYS A 126 4.00 3.85 -35.08
N SER A 127 3.12 2.91 -34.74
CA SER A 127 2.34 2.16 -35.72
C SER A 127 1.08 2.89 -36.23
N THR A 128 0.72 4.01 -35.62
CA THR A 128 -0.48 4.80 -35.97
C THR A 128 -0.12 6.17 -36.55
N GLN A 129 1.17 6.50 -36.67
CA GLN A 129 1.62 7.61 -37.50
C GLN A 129 1.74 7.10 -38.95
N PRO A 130 1.02 7.69 -39.92
CA PRO A 130 1.10 7.32 -41.33
C PRO A 130 2.47 7.63 -41.94
#